data_AF-A0A965HQV5-F1
#
_entry.id   AF-A0A965HQV5-F1
#
_cell.length_a   1.000
_cell.length_b   1.000
_cell.length_c   1.000
_cell.angle_alpha   90.00
_cell.angle_beta   90.00
_cell.angle_gamma   90.00
#
_symmetry.space_group_name_H-M   'P 1'
#
loop_
_entity.id
_entity.type
_entity.pdbx_description
1 polymer ?
#
loop_
_entity_poly.entity_id
_entity_poly.type
_entity_poly.pdbx_seq_one_letter_code
_entity_poly.pdbx_strand_id
1 'polypeptide(L)' 'MWVRSELVTGPTDEQITLAEAKAHLRVDSNDEDAYIYALISVARDAAESACARRFGAQSWKLYFDDFERIKL' A
#
# COMPACT_ATOMS: atom_id res chain seq x y z
N MET A 1 21.43 7.64 -3.57
CA MET A 1 21.17 6.63 -4.62
C MET A 1 19.89 5.92 -4.24
N TRP A 2 18.88 5.91 -5.12
CA TRP A 2 17.62 5.20 -4.83
C TRP A 2 17.85 3.70 -5.07
N VAL A 3 17.53 2.87 -4.09
CA VAL A 3 17.64 1.42 -4.23
C VAL A 3 16.59 0.95 -5.21
N ARG A 4 16.99 0.18 -6.22
CA ARG A 4 16.01 -0.46 -7.09
C ARG A 4 15.28 -1.52 -6.27
N SER A 5 13.97 -1.34 -6.13
CA SER A 5 13.09 -2.27 -5.43
C SER A 5 12.06 -2.87 -6.38
N GLU A 6 11.84 -4.18 -6.28
CA GLU A 6 10.80 -4.89 -7.02
C GLU A 6 9.83 -5.55 -6.04
N LEU A 7 8.54 -5.28 -6.19
CA LEU A 7 7.51 -5.90 -5.38
C LEU A 7 7.32 -7.35 -5.81
N VAL A 8 7.47 -8.29 -4.88
CA VAL A 8 7.27 -9.73 -5.15
C VAL A 8 5.86 -10.14 -4.76
N THR A 9 5.45 -9.82 -3.55
CA THR A 9 4.09 -10.07 -3.05
C THR A 9 3.59 -8.82 -2.35
N GLY A 10 2.50 -8.26 -2.87
CA GLY A 10 1.73 -7.22 -2.20
C GLY A 10 1.08 -7.72 -0.91
N PRO A 11 0.44 -6.82 -0.15
CA PRO A 11 -0.25 -7.19 1.07
C PRO A 11 -1.43 -8.11 0.75
N THR A 12 -1.55 -9.21 1.51
CA THR A 12 -2.62 -10.21 1.32
C THR A 12 -4.00 -9.63 1.63
N ASP A 13 -4.06 -8.75 2.62
CA ASP A 13 -5.27 -8.04 3.03
C ASP A 13 -4.97 -6.53 3.05
N GLU A 14 -5.92 -5.75 2.57
CA GLU A 14 -5.84 -4.29 2.68
C GLU A 14 -5.98 -3.85 4.14
N GLN A 15 -5.40 -2.69 4.48
CA GLN A 15 -5.31 -2.23 5.87
C GLN A 15 -6.66 -1.88 6.50
N ILE A 16 -7.64 -1.56 5.66
CA ILE A 16 -9.03 -1.34 6.04
C ILE A 16 -9.94 -2.12 5.09
N THR A 17 -11.07 -2.56 5.61
CA THR A 17 -12.10 -3.25 4.84
C THR A 17 -12.96 -2.27 4.04
N LEU A 18 -13.67 -2.77 3.03
CA LEU A 18 -14.65 -1.99 2.27
C LEU A 18 -15.73 -1.40 3.19
N ALA A 19 -16.21 -2.16 4.18
CA ALA A 19 -17.22 -1.70 5.12
C ALA A 19 -16.74 -0.52 5.98
N GLU A 20 -15.49 -0.57 6.46
CA GLU A 20 -14.87 0.53 7.20
C GLU A 20 -14.67 1.76 6.32
N ALA A 21 -14.23 1.57 5.07
CA ALA A 21 -14.10 2.65 4.10
C ALA A 21 -15.45 3.30 3.78
N LYS A 22 -16.51 2.51 3.58
CA LYS A 22 -17.88 3.01 3.34
C LYS A 22 -18.44 3.76 4.53
N ALA A 23 -18.23 3.25 5.75
CA ALA A 23 -18.62 3.93 6.97
C ALA A 23 -17.91 5.30 7.12
N HIS A 24 -16.64 5.39 6.73
CA HIS A 24 -15.90 6.66 6.73
C HIS A 24 -16.44 7.66 5.68
N LEU A 25 -16.75 7.16 4.48
CA LEU A 25 -17.28 7.97 3.37
C LEU A 25 -18.78 8.29 3.50
N ARG A 26 -19.49 7.63 4.43
CA ARG A 26 -20.95 7.68 4.61
C ARG A 26 -21.72 7.21 3.37
N VAL A 27 -21.26 6.11 2.79
CA VAL A 27 -21.87 5.47 1.62
C VAL A 27 -22.60 4.21 2.06
N ASP A 28 -23.93 4.19 1.88
CA ASP A 28 -24.78 3.05 2.24
C ASP A 28 -25.16 2.18 1.01
N SER A 29 -25.02 2.71 -0.21
CA SER A 29 -25.22 2.01 -1.49
C SER A 29 -24.05 1.08 -1.81
N ASN A 30 -24.27 0.12 -2.71
CA ASN A 30 -23.21 -0.79 -3.20
C ASN A 30 -22.72 -0.43 -4.62
N ASP A 31 -23.26 0.63 -5.22
CA ASP A 31 -22.97 0.99 -6.62
C ASP A 31 -21.50 1.40 -6.80
N GLU A 32 -20.90 1.99 -5.76
CA GLU A 32 -19.52 2.46 -5.77
C GLU A 32 -18.51 1.45 -5.17
N ASP A 33 -18.93 0.25 -4.79
CA ASP A 33 -18.09 -0.71 -4.06
C ASP A 33 -16.77 -1.01 -4.80
N ALA A 34 -16.85 -1.24 -6.11
CA ALA A 34 -15.65 -1.49 -6.93
C ALA A 34 -14.69 -0.29 -6.97
N TYR A 35 -15.24 0.92 -6.98
CA TYR A 35 -14.45 2.15 -7.01
C TYR A 35 -13.81 2.43 -5.64
N ILE A 36 -14.58 2.29 -4.56
CA ILE A 36 -14.08 2.44 -3.18
C ILE A 36 -13.00 1.39 -2.90
N TYR A 37 -13.19 0.15 -3.34
CA TYR A 37 -12.18 -0.89 -3.19
C TYR A 37 -10.85 -0.51 -3.86
N ALA A 38 -10.90 0.03 -5.09
CA ALA A 38 -9.70 0.52 -5.77
C ALA A 38 -9.05 1.70 -5.04
N LEU A 39 -9.85 2.60 -4.46
CA LEU A 39 -9.34 3.73 -3.69
C LEU A 39 -8.61 3.31 -2.41
N ILE A 40 -8.96 2.19 -1.78
CA ILE A 40 -8.26 1.68 -0.59
C ILE A 40 -6.79 1.42 -0.90
N SER A 41 -6.50 0.73 -2.02
CA SER A 41 -5.11 0.45 -2.42
C SER A 41 -4.35 1.73 -2.77
N VAL A 42 -4.98 2.67 -3.47
CA VAL A 42 -4.37 3.98 -3.79
C VAL A 42 -4.08 4.79 -2.52
N ALA A 43 -5.00 4.77 -1.56
CA ALA A 43 -4.82 5.44 -0.28
C ALA A 43 -3.68 4.82 0.53
N ARG A 44 -3.55 3.48 0.52
CA ARG A 44 -2.39 2.80 1.11
C ARG A 44 -1.09 3.28 0.48
N ASP A 45 -0.99 3.28 -0.85
CA ASP A 45 0.24 3.71 -1.54
C ASP A 45 0.62 5.17 -1.22
N ALA A 46 -0.38 6.05 -1.13
CA ALA A 46 -0.18 7.44 -0.72
C ALA A 46 0.30 7.54 0.74
N ALA A 47 -0.30 6.78 1.65
CA ALA A 47 0.07 6.77 3.06
C ALA A 47 1.46 6.16 3.29
N GLU A 48 1.80 5.08 2.59
CA GLU A 48 3.13 4.47 2.62
C GLU A 48 4.22 5.44 2.14
N SER A 49 3.91 6.20 1.09
CA SER A 49 4.80 7.24 0.56
C SER A 49 4.99 8.38 1.55
N ALA A 50 3.92 8.82 2.23
CA ALA A 50 3.99 9.87 3.25
C ALA A 50 4.74 9.42 4.51
N CYS A 51 4.59 8.16 4.92
CA CYS A 51 5.23 7.59 6.11
C CYS A 51 6.64 7.03 5.86
N ALA A 52 7.08 6.94 4.60
CA ALA A 52 8.29 6.23 4.19
C ALA A 52 8.36 4.79 4.75
N ARG A 53 7.21 4.11 4.80
CA ARG A 53 7.05 2.76 5.35
C ARG A 53 6.05 1.97 4.53
N ARG A 54 6.24 0.65 4.47
CA ARG A 54 5.28 -0.27 3.86
C ARG A 54 4.33 -0.80 4.91
N PHE A 55 3.05 -0.93 4.56
CA PHE A 55 2.00 -1.42 5.45
C PHE A 55 1.55 -2.82 5.07
N GLY A 56 1.21 -3.62 6.08
CA GLY A 56 0.92 -5.04 5.91
C GLY A 56 2.16 -5.89 5.63
N ALA A 57 1.96 -7.20 5.60
CA ALA A 57 3.02 -8.15 5.26
C ALA A 57 3.27 -8.11 3.74
N GLN A 58 4.47 -7.71 3.33
CA GLN A 58 4.85 -7.61 1.92
C GLN A 58 6.27 -8.15 1.73
N SER A 59 6.52 -8.74 0.57
CA SER A 59 7.86 -9.24 0.20
C SER A 59 8.43 -8.41 -0.94
N TRP A 60 9.64 -7.90 -0.73
CA TRP A 60 10.33 -7.03 -1.67
C TRP A 60 11.72 -7.57 -2.00
N LYS A 61 12.11 -7.49 -3.27
CA LYS A 61 13.50 -7.66 -3.70
C LYS A 61 14.17 -6.30 -3.74
N LEU A 62 15.29 -6.20 -3.04
CA LEU A 62 16.15 -5.01 -3.05
C LEU A 62 17.44 -5.35 -3.78
N TYR A 63 17.80 -4.54 -4.76
CA TYR A 63 19.02 -4.69 -5.53
C TYR A 63 20.06 -3.68 -5.05
N PHE A 64 21.21 -4.20 -4.64
CA PHE A 64 22.33 -3.42 -4.14
C PHE A 64 23.50 -3.58 -5.09
N ASP A 65 24.07 -2.46 -5.56
CA ASP A 65 25.20 -2.47 -6.47
C ASP A 65 26.55 -2.64 -5.73
N ASP A 66 26.57 -2.29 -4.45
CA ASP A 66 27.74 -2.46 -3.56
C ASP A 66 27.30 -2.64 -2.10
N PHE A 67 28.26 -2.95 -1.22
CA PHE A 67 28.06 -3.17 0.22
C PHE A 67 28.05 -1.88 1.05
N GLU A 68 28.07 -0.71 0.43
CA GLU A 68 27.96 0.56 1.13
C GLU A 68 26.65 0.68 1.94
N ARG A 69 26.73 1.39 3.07
CA ARG A 69 25.58 1.58 3.95
C ARG A 69 24.58 2.54 3.30
N ILE A 70 23.39 2.02 3.00
CA ILE A 70 22.31 2.81 2.44
C ILE A 70 21.40 3.35 3.55
N LYS A 71 20.86 4.56 3.32
CA LYS A 71 19.79 5.11 4.16
C LYS A 71 18.46 4.59 3.61
N LEU A 72 17.83 3.71 4.38
CA LEU A 72 16.43 3.29 4.20
C LEU A 72 15.50 4.36 4.78
#